data_AF-F2I063-F1
#
_entry.id   AF-F2I063-F1
#
_cell.length_a   1.000
_cell.length_b   1.000
_cell.length_c   1.000
_cell.angle_alpha   90.00
_cell.angle_beta   90.00
_cell.angle_gamma   90.00
#
_symmetry.space_group_name_H-M   'P 1'
#
loop_
_entity.id
_entity.type
_entity.pdbx_description
1 polymer ?
#
loop_
_entity_poly.entity_id
_entity_poly.type
_entity_poly.pdbx_seq_one_letter_code
_entity_poly.pdbx_strand_id
1 'polypeptide(L)'
;MSRSYLPKLKRKINLSLLRIKDNLAYEKKLIKKKFKRTLEKSIDFIDIFKKFNNNILGKSNQRLTGPLKKHYNYSYAKGSVIAFLIFAILYKPNFQNSNFVNADNDKKIVENIYSQEDIFVIDKNLSVSNKKPFSPKQKKQLSSGYSDKQILGFGNNISARTIISLFEEENYNLKDIRQGKAVDPVFLSKLPTGIANIDNIGDRKKLFIKVILPLVIYENNKILEDRNYLNQISREKSLSEQETVWLDKKFKEYKVNTSEIEELKKRMDVIPPSLAIAQAAYETGWGTSRFAMEGNSLYGARTWKKGKGIVPNDRGEEQKFEVLSFKIIRASISSYKKNLNTHQSYNEFRKARAIQRKEKNRVFGLELSQYLNKYSEIGGVYVQRLKKIIEQNSLTDFDESVLSQKKKPNIV
;
A
#
# COMPACT_ATOMS: atom_id res chain seq x y z
N MET A 1 -84.99 -46.76 14.41
CA MET A 1 -84.30 -46.49 15.70
C MET A 1 -83.11 -45.56 15.47
N SER A 2 -82.94 -44.44 16.20
CA SER A 2 -81.71 -43.61 16.11
C SER A 2 -81.49 -42.55 17.22
N ARG A 3 -81.98 -42.74 18.46
CA ARG A 3 -81.71 -41.82 19.60
C ARG A 3 -80.71 -42.40 20.62
N SER A 4 -79.40 -42.24 20.38
CA SER A 4 -78.37 -42.48 21.43
C SER A 4 -76.95 -41.95 21.13
N TYR A 5 -76.56 -41.81 19.85
CA TYR A 5 -75.16 -41.53 19.48
C TYR A 5 -74.69 -40.08 19.74
N LEU A 6 -75.56 -39.08 19.50
CA LEU A 6 -75.22 -37.65 19.55
C LEU A 6 -74.54 -37.20 20.88
N PRO A 7 -75.05 -37.54 22.08
CA PRO A 7 -74.44 -37.09 23.34
C PRO A 7 -73.04 -37.68 23.60
N LYS A 8 -72.86 -38.98 23.35
CA LYS A 8 -71.55 -39.64 23.51
C LYS A 8 -70.52 -39.09 22.52
N LEU A 9 -70.94 -38.86 21.27
CA LEU A 9 -70.08 -38.25 20.25
C LEU A 9 -69.66 -36.83 20.65
N LYS A 10 -70.62 -35.98 21.07
CA LYS A 10 -70.36 -34.60 21.50
C LYS A 10 -69.41 -34.51 22.72
N ARG A 11 -69.53 -35.43 23.69
CA ARG A 11 -68.60 -35.51 24.84
C ARG A 11 -67.19 -35.97 24.42
N LYS A 12 -67.08 -36.94 23.50
CA LYS A 12 -65.79 -37.39 22.94
C LYS A 12 -65.10 -36.30 22.13
N ILE A 13 -65.86 -35.55 21.32
CA ILE A 13 -65.39 -34.37 20.57
C ILE A 13 -64.87 -33.28 21.51
N ASN A 14 -65.62 -32.93 22.57
CA ASN A 14 -65.16 -31.92 23.53
C ASN A 14 -63.87 -32.33 24.25
N LEU A 15 -63.70 -33.62 24.59
CA LEU A 15 -62.46 -34.13 25.20
C LEU A 15 -61.26 -34.13 24.23
N SER A 16 -61.47 -34.44 22.94
CA SER A 16 -60.41 -34.27 21.94
C SER A 16 -60.07 -32.80 21.70
N LEU A 17 -61.07 -31.92 21.63
CA LEU A 17 -60.86 -30.48 21.48
C LEU A 17 -60.08 -29.88 22.67
N LEU A 18 -60.32 -30.35 23.90
CA LEU A 18 -59.55 -29.93 25.06
C LEU A 18 -58.07 -30.34 24.93
N ARG A 19 -57.80 -31.62 24.65
CA ARG A 19 -56.43 -32.12 24.43
C ARG A 19 -55.71 -31.42 23.27
N ILE A 20 -56.43 -31.11 22.19
CA ILE A 20 -55.90 -30.33 21.06
C ILE A 20 -55.56 -28.89 21.51
N LYS A 21 -56.41 -28.25 22.32
CA LYS A 21 -56.17 -26.91 22.87
C LYS A 21 -54.96 -26.86 23.81
N ASP A 22 -54.78 -27.90 24.62
CA ASP A 22 -53.65 -28.03 25.55
C ASP A 22 -52.34 -28.34 24.83
N ASN A 23 -52.34 -29.24 23.82
CA ASN A 23 -51.19 -29.45 22.94
C ASN A 23 -50.83 -28.16 22.17
N LEU A 24 -51.82 -27.43 21.63
CA LEU A 24 -51.58 -26.14 20.98
C LEU A 24 -51.02 -25.09 21.95
N ALA A 25 -51.39 -25.13 23.25
CA ALA A 25 -50.81 -24.26 24.27
C ALA A 25 -49.35 -24.66 24.58
N TYR A 26 -49.06 -25.96 24.69
CA TYR A 26 -47.71 -26.49 24.90
C TYR A 26 -46.81 -26.18 23.70
N GLU A 27 -47.24 -26.44 22.47
CA GLU A 27 -46.52 -26.09 21.25
C GLU A 27 -46.30 -24.59 21.13
N LYS A 28 -47.32 -23.75 21.37
CA LYS A 28 -47.13 -22.28 21.39
C LYS A 28 -46.10 -21.85 22.44
N LYS A 29 -46.04 -22.51 23.60
CA LYS A 29 -45.02 -22.26 24.64
C LYS A 29 -43.63 -22.72 24.19
N LEU A 30 -43.54 -23.88 23.52
CA LEU A 30 -42.29 -24.43 22.97
C LEU A 30 -41.76 -23.57 21.82
N ILE A 31 -42.62 -23.19 20.87
CA ILE A 31 -42.37 -22.27 19.77
C ILE A 31 -41.94 -20.91 20.32
N LYS A 32 -42.64 -20.33 21.30
CA LYS A 32 -42.25 -19.05 21.91
C LYS A 32 -40.89 -19.13 22.61
N LYS A 33 -40.53 -20.27 23.23
CA LYS A 33 -39.20 -20.51 23.83
C LYS A 33 -38.10 -20.72 22.78
N LYS A 34 -38.41 -21.44 21.68
CA LYS A 34 -37.51 -21.66 20.53
C LYS A 34 -37.25 -20.34 19.80
N PHE A 35 -38.32 -19.59 19.50
CA PHE A 35 -38.29 -18.25 18.93
C PHE A 35 -37.53 -17.26 19.82
N LYS A 36 -37.74 -17.25 21.15
CA LYS A 36 -36.94 -16.41 22.07
C LYS A 36 -35.44 -16.72 21.98
N ARG A 37 -35.04 -18.00 21.97
CA ARG A 37 -33.63 -18.40 21.78
C ARG A 37 -33.07 -18.06 20.39
N THR A 38 -33.88 -18.14 19.35
CA THR A 38 -33.49 -17.68 18.00
C THR A 38 -33.39 -16.15 17.94
N LEU A 39 -34.25 -15.43 18.67
CA LEU A 39 -34.25 -13.98 18.76
C LEU A 39 -33.01 -13.49 19.53
N GLU A 40 -32.70 -14.11 20.66
CA GLU A 40 -31.48 -13.87 21.45
C GLU A 40 -30.23 -14.06 20.57
N LYS A 41 -30.11 -15.19 19.87
CA LYS A 41 -29.03 -15.40 18.89
C LYS A 41 -29.07 -14.43 17.70
N SER A 42 -30.23 -13.92 17.31
CA SER A 42 -30.35 -12.89 16.27
C SER A 42 -29.91 -11.51 16.75
N ILE A 43 -30.04 -11.21 18.05
CA ILE A 43 -29.58 -9.98 18.68
C ILE A 43 -28.04 -10.02 18.78
N ASP A 44 -27.46 -11.14 19.23
CA ASP A 44 -26.01 -11.37 19.17
C ASP A 44 -25.49 -11.27 17.72
N PHE A 45 -26.20 -11.85 16.76
CA PHE A 45 -25.87 -11.73 15.33
C PHE A 45 -25.94 -10.28 14.84
N ILE A 46 -26.96 -9.50 15.23
CA ILE A 46 -27.08 -8.07 14.85
C ILE A 46 -25.96 -7.24 15.49
N ASP A 47 -25.58 -7.52 16.73
CA ASP A 47 -24.48 -6.82 17.42
C ASP A 47 -23.11 -7.19 16.82
N ILE A 48 -22.84 -8.48 16.60
CA ILE A 48 -21.61 -8.95 15.93
C ILE A 48 -21.54 -8.43 14.49
N PHE A 49 -22.65 -8.44 13.74
CA PHE A 49 -22.72 -7.91 12.39
C PHE A 49 -22.55 -6.38 12.37
N LYS A 50 -23.13 -5.64 13.31
CA LYS A 50 -22.87 -4.19 13.49
C LYS A 50 -21.40 -3.94 13.80
N LYS A 51 -20.81 -4.66 14.75
CA LYS A 51 -19.39 -4.53 15.13
C LYS A 51 -18.46 -4.86 13.96
N PHE A 52 -18.75 -5.90 13.18
CA PHE A 52 -18.00 -6.25 11.97
C PHE A 52 -18.16 -5.20 10.86
N ASN A 53 -19.40 -4.78 10.57
CA ASN A 53 -19.69 -3.80 9.52
C ASN A 53 -19.09 -2.42 9.86
N ASN A 54 -19.13 -2.00 11.12
CA ASN A 54 -18.52 -0.76 11.59
C ASN A 54 -16.99 -0.83 11.56
N ASN A 55 -16.38 -1.93 12.03
CA ASN A 55 -14.92 -2.01 12.22
C ASN A 55 -14.13 -2.45 10.96
N ILE A 56 -14.77 -3.14 10.00
CA ILE A 56 -14.09 -3.69 8.80
C ILE A 56 -14.61 -3.08 7.49
N LEU A 57 -15.92 -2.80 7.39
CA LEU A 57 -16.58 -2.44 6.11
C LEU A 57 -17.16 -1.02 6.07
N GLY A 58 -16.93 -0.20 7.11
CA GLY A 58 -17.59 1.08 7.40
C GLY A 58 -17.76 2.03 6.23
N LYS A 59 -18.81 1.82 5.42
CA LYS A 59 -19.24 2.67 4.32
C LYS A 59 -20.75 2.89 4.44
N SER A 60 -21.06 4.09 4.94
CA SER A 60 -22.25 4.92 4.68
C SER A 60 -23.34 4.32 3.77
N ASN A 61 -24.59 4.41 4.24
CA ASN A 61 -25.80 4.17 3.45
C ASN A 61 -26.03 5.21 2.31
N GLN A 62 -25.16 6.20 2.15
CA GLN A 62 -25.24 7.18 1.07
C GLN A 62 -24.67 6.61 -0.24
N ARG A 63 -25.28 6.99 -1.38
CA ARG A 63 -24.63 6.88 -2.69
C ARG A 63 -23.27 7.56 -2.65
N LEU A 64 -22.31 7.05 -3.43
CA LEU A 64 -21.10 7.80 -3.76
C LEU A 64 -21.49 9.07 -4.52
N THR A 65 -21.42 10.21 -3.83
CA THR A 65 -21.67 11.57 -4.33
C THR A 65 -20.37 12.38 -4.32
N GLY A 66 -20.39 13.55 -4.97
CA GLY A 66 -19.22 14.44 -5.03
C GLY A 66 -18.02 13.87 -5.80
N PRO A 67 -16.80 14.40 -5.59
CA PRO A 67 -15.58 14.02 -6.30
C PRO A 67 -15.27 12.52 -6.22
N LEU A 68 -15.42 11.92 -5.03
CA LEU A 68 -15.09 10.51 -4.75
C LEU A 68 -15.78 9.49 -5.68
N LYS A 69 -16.92 9.85 -6.31
CA LYS A 69 -17.58 8.98 -7.31
C LYS A 69 -16.73 8.80 -8.58
N LYS A 70 -15.91 9.80 -8.95
CA LYS A 70 -15.12 9.82 -10.20
C LYS A 70 -13.92 8.84 -10.19
N HIS A 71 -13.65 8.19 -9.07
CA HIS A 71 -12.43 7.42 -8.85
C HIS A 71 -12.66 5.91 -8.59
N TYR A 72 -13.91 5.41 -8.55
CA TYR A 72 -14.22 4.03 -8.16
C TYR A 72 -15.42 3.38 -8.87
N ASN A 73 -15.20 2.20 -9.45
CA ASN A 73 -16.18 1.37 -10.16
C ASN A 73 -17.19 0.63 -9.24
N TYR A 74 -18.38 0.36 -9.78
CA TYR A 74 -19.55 -0.25 -9.14
C TYR A 74 -19.31 -1.68 -8.62
N SER A 75 -18.48 -2.47 -9.30
CA SER A 75 -18.26 -3.89 -8.96
C SER A 75 -17.69 -4.12 -7.55
N TYR A 76 -16.97 -3.15 -6.97
CA TYR A 76 -16.45 -3.26 -5.60
C TYR A 76 -17.58 -3.32 -4.54
N ALA A 77 -18.80 -2.87 -4.85
CA ALA A 77 -19.95 -2.99 -3.97
C ALA A 77 -20.57 -4.40 -3.93
N LYS A 78 -20.40 -5.21 -4.99
CA LYS A 78 -20.97 -6.57 -5.06
C LYS A 78 -20.29 -7.58 -4.13
N GLY A 79 -19.08 -7.30 -3.65
CA GLY A 79 -18.33 -8.18 -2.74
C GLY A 79 -19.11 -8.54 -1.46
N SER A 80 -19.89 -7.60 -0.92
CA SER A 80 -20.73 -7.84 0.26
C SER A 80 -21.84 -8.86 0.01
N VAL A 81 -22.41 -8.90 -1.20
CA VAL A 81 -23.48 -9.85 -1.57
C VAL A 81 -22.91 -11.26 -1.74
N ILE A 82 -21.74 -11.38 -2.35
CA ILE A 82 -21.04 -12.66 -2.53
C ILE A 82 -20.60 -13.24 -1.17
N ALA A 83 -20.05 -12.40 -0.28
CA ALA A 83 -19.70 -12.83 1.07
C ALA A 83 -20.93 -13.28 1.89
N PHE A 84 -22.05 -12.56 1.79
CA PHE A 84 -23.31 -12.93 2.43
C PHE A 84 -23.87 -14.25 1.89
N LEU A 85 -23.82 -14.48 0.57
CA LEU A 85 -24.22 -15.74 -0.05
C LEU A 85 -23.33 -16.91 0.38
N ILE A 86 -22.00 -16.76 0.36
CA ILE A 86 -21.07 -17.81 0.79
C ILE A 86 -21.31 -18.17 2.27
N PHE A 87 -21.51 -17.17 3.14
CA PHE A 87 -21.81 -17.41 4.56
C PHE A 87 -23.17 -18.10 4.76
N ALA A 88 -24.19 -17.75 3.97
CA ALA A 88 -25.51 -18.39 4.02
C ALA A 88 -25.51 -19.83 3.46
N ILE A 89 -24.67 -20.10 2.45
CA ILE A 89 -24.47 -21.45 1.89
C ILE A 89 -23.77 -22.36 2.90
N LEU A 90 -22.69 -21.87 3.54
CA LEU A 90 -21.94 -22.61 4.57
C LEU A 90 -22.74 -22.92 5.85
N TYR A 91 -23.94 -22.35 6.02
CA TYR A 91 -24.85 -22.61 7.13
C TYR A 91 -26.11 -23.43 6.77
N LYS A 92 -26.17 -24.01 5.56
CA LYS A 92 -27.23 -24.97 5.14
C LYS A 92 -26.63 -26.34 4.78
N PRO A 93 -27.02 -27.45 5.43
CA PRO A 93 -26.40 -28.76 5.21
C PRO A 93 -26.58 -29.39 3.82
N ASN A 94 -27.59 -28.97 3.05
CA ASN A 94 -27.90 -29.53 1.73
C ASN A 94 -28.30 -28.40 0.76
N PHE A 95 -27.37 -27.98 -0.10
CA PHE A 95 -27.66 -27.07 -1.22
C PHE A 95 -26.93 -27.54 -2.48
N GLN A 96 -27.65 -28.23 -3.36
CA GLN A 96 -27.20 -28.57 -4.71
C GLN A 96 -28.02 -27.75 -5.71
N ASN A 97 -27.37 -27.24 -6.76
CA ASN A 97 -28.04 -26.55 -7.87
C ASN A 97 -27.22 -26.74 -9.16
N SER A 98 -27.88 -27.18 -10.23
CA SER A 98 -27.26 -27.51 -11.52
C SER A 98 -26.71 -26.30 -12.28
N ASN A 99 -27.08 -25.06 -11.93
CA ASN A 99 -26.62 -23.85 -12.62
C ASN A 99 -25.10 -23.59 -12.49
N PHE A 100 -24.37 -24.35 -11.66
CA PHE A 100 -22.90 -24.32 -11.65
C PHE A 100 -22.25 -25.09 -12.80
N VAL A 101 -22.96 -26.02 -13.46
CA VAL A 101 -22.41 -26.84 -14.58
C VAL A 101 -22.08 -25.97 -15.80
N ASN A 102 -22.86 -24.92 -16.05
CA ASN A 102 -22.64 -24.01 -17.19
C ASN A 102 -21.36 -23.17 -17.06
N ALA A 103 -20.75 -23.09 -15.87
CA ALA A 103 -19.50 -22.36 -15.65
C ALA A 103 -18.25 -23.08 -16.18
N ASP A 104 -18.35 -24.34 -16.62
CA ASP A 104 -17.24 -25.08 -17.23
C ASP A 104 -17.18 -24.96 -18.77
N ASN A 105 -18.23 -24.50 -19.42
CA ASN A 105 -18.20 -24.18 -20.86
C ASN A 105 -17.43 -22.88 -21.12
N ASP A 106 -17.68 -21.83 -20.32
CA ASP A 106 -16.95 -20.54 -20.42
C ASP A 106 -15.44 -20.67 -20.11
N LYS A 107 -15.02 -21.73 -19.41
CA LYS A 107 -13.59 -22.00 -19.15
C LYS A 107 -12.82 -22.51 -20.38
N LYS A 108 -13.48 -23.16 -21.35
CA LYS A 108 -12.81 -23.86 -22.46
C LYS A 108 -12.21 -22.96 -23.53
N ILE A 109 -12.29 -21.63 -23.37
CA ILE A 109 -11.74 -20.64 -24.31
C ILE A 109 -10.34 -20.15 -23.88
N VAL A 110 -9.81 -20.63 -22.74
CA VAL A 110 -8.51 -20.17 -22.19
C VAL A 110 -7.49 -21.32 -22.03
N GLU A 111 -7.28 -22.10 -23.09
CA GLU A 111 -6.12 -23.01 -23.21
C GLU A 111 -5.00 -22.43 -24.10
N ASN A 112 -4.39 -21.35 -23.59
CA ASN A 112 -2.92 -21.21 -23.48
C ASN A 112 -2.07 -20.94 -24.77
N ILE A 113 -0.81 -20.51 -24.51
CA ILE A 113 0.31 -20.35 -25.46
C ILE A 113 0.22 -19.07 -26.34
N TYR A 114 1.39 -18.55 -26.78
CA TYR A 114 1.64 -17.41 -27.70
C TYR A 114 1.47 -15.99 -27.09
N SER A 115 2.25 -14.95 -27.47
CA SER A 115 3.51 -14.86 -28.27
C SER A 115 4.12 -13.42 -28.22
N GLN A 116 4.53 -12.83 -29.36
CA GLN A 116 4.98 -11.43 -29.47
C GLN A 116 3.95 -10.41 -28.94
N GLU A 117 2.68 -10.81 -28.88
CA GLU A 117 1.58 -10.01 -28.33
C GLU A 117 1.71 -9.77 -26.80
N ASP A 118 2.43 -10.62 -26.07
CA ASP A 118 2.74 -10.38 -24.64
C ASP A 118 3.59 -9.12 -24.45
N ILE A 119 4.47 -8.83 -25.41
CA ILE A 119 5.30 -7.61 -25.41
C ILE A 119 4.41 -6.36 -25.56
N PHE A 120 3.31 -6.47 -26.31
CA PHE A 120 2.29 -5.43 -26.44
C PHE A 120 1.46 -5.27 -25.15
N VAL A 121 1.29 -6.33 -24.35
CA VAL A 121 0.61 -6.26 -23.03
C VAL A 121 1.45 -5.53 -21.98
N ILE A 122 2.79 -5.61 -22.03
CA ILE A 122 3.68 -4.83 -21.15
C ILE A 122 3.48 -3.31 -21.35
N ASP A 123 3.23 -2.87 -22.58
CA ASP A 123 2.94 -1.45 -22.89
C ASP A 123 1.49 -1.07 -22.53
N LYS A 124 0.57 -2.06 -22.51
CA LYS A 124 -0.85 -1.89 -22.18
C LYS A 124 -1.15 -1.86 -20.67
N ASN A 125 -0.31 -2.50 -19.84
CA ASN A 125 -0.53 -2.72 -18.41
C ASN A 125 0.79 -2.61 -17.62
N LEU A 126 1.04 -1.61 -16.77
CA LEU A 126 0.15 -0.69 -16.05
C LEU A 126 -0.85 -1.36 -15.06
N SER A 127 -0.74 -2.68 -14.83
CA SER A 127 -1.47 -3.45 -13.81
C SER A 127 -0.63 -4.66 -13.31
N VAL A 128 -0.25 -4.89 -12.03
CA VAL A 128 -1.03 -5.36 -10.82
C VAL A 128 -1.12 -6.91 -10.68
N SER A 129 -1.09 -7.62 -9.52
CA SER A 129 -0.37 -7.61 -8.21
C SER A 129 -0.74 -8.87 -7.33
N ASN A 130 -0.30 -9.01 -6.04
CA ASN A 130 -0.55 -10.08 -5.01
C ASN A 130 0.50 -11.26 -4.94
N LYS A 131 0.95 -11.92 -3.84
CA LYS A 131 0.66 -11.96 -2.37
C LYS A 131 1.93 -11.71 -1.43
N LYS A 132 1.83 -11.86 -0.08
CA LYS A 132 2.32 -10.90 0.99
C LYS A 132 2.97 -11.50 2.30
N PRO A 133 4.05 -10.94 2.95
CA PRO A 133 4.70 -11.47 4.22
C PRO A 133 4.79 -10.53 5.48
N PHE A 134 5.34 -11.00 6.63
CA PHE A 134 5.56 -10.22 7.90
C PHE A 134 6.75 -10.67 8.82
N SER A 135 7.19 -9.87 9.81
CA SER A 135 8.22 -10.20 10.84
C SER A 135 8.33 -9.16 12.01
N PRO A 136 9.08 -9.42 13.12
CA PRO A 136 9.08 -8.61 14.40
C PRO A 136 9.74 -7.21 14.43
N LYS A 137 10.19 -6.74 15.63
CA LYS A 137 10.62 -5.36 16.00
C LYS A 137 12.13 -5.05 15.64
N GLN A 138 13.04 -4.33 16.32
CA GLN A 138 13.19 -3.64 17.65
C GLN A 138 13.69 -2.15 17.54
N LYS A 139 14.74 -1.69 18.25
CA LYS A 139 14.99 -0.30 18.73
C LYS A 139 16.46 -0.04 19.19
N LYS A 140 17.00 1.19 19.42
CA LYS A 140 16.75 2.59 18.94
C LYS A 140 17.72 3.61 19.62
N GLN A 141 18.08 4.73 18.98
CA GLN A 141 18.47 6.01 19.63
C GLN A 141 17.96 7.23 18.81
N LEU A 142 18.19 8.47 19.27
CA LEU A 142 17.59 9.74 18.80
C LEU A 142 17.67 9.99 17.27
N SER A 143 16.60 10.53 16.67
CA SER A 143 16.59 11.10 15.30
C SER A 143 15.25 11.79 14.94
N SER A 144 15.34 12.99 14.35
CA SER A 144 14.23 13.83 13.82
C SER A 144 13.15 14.31 14.82
N GLY A 145 12.49 15.43 14.50
CA GLY A 145 11.37 15.98 15.30
C GLY A 145 10.04 15.23 15.20
N TYR A 146 10.01 14.09 14.51
CA TYR A 146 8.82 13.24 14.34
C TYR A 146 8.81 12.09 15.35
N SER A 147 7.64 11.73 15.87
CA SER A 147 7.55 10.65 16.86
C SER A 147 7.68 9.25 16.22
N ASP A 148 8.07 8.25 17.01
CA ASP A 148 8.19 6.85 16.58
C ASP A 148 6.99 6.34 15.79
N LYS A 149 5.77 6.68 16.23
CA LYS A 149 4.52 6.31 15.56
C LYS A 149 4.35 7.01 14.20
N GLN A 150 4.87 8.21 14.03
CA GLN A 150 4.89 8.93 12.76
C GLN A 150 5.94 8.32 11.81
N ILE A 151 7.16 8.06 12.29
CA ILE A 151 8.29 7.51 11.52
C ILE A 151 8.03 6.06 11.01
N LEU A 152 7.19 5.30 11.71
CA LEU A 152 6.71 3.98 11.26
C LEU A 152 5.56 4.07 10.23
N GLY A 153 4.90 5.22 10.14
CA GLY A 153 3.78 5.51 9.27
C GLY A 153 2.42 5.12 9.87
N PHE A 154 1.35 5.70 9.32
CA PHE A 154 -0.03 5.30 9.63
C PHE A 154 -0.30 3.82 9.28
N GLY A 155 -1.36 3.26 9.86
CA GLY A 155 -1.64 1.83 10.00
C GLY A 155 -1.58 0.97 8.73
N ASN A 156 -1.46 -0.35 8.94
CA ASN A 156 -1.40 -1.32 7.84
C ASN A 156 -2.70 -1.33 7.03
N ASN A 157 -2.56 -1.48 5.70
CA ASN A 157 -3.63 -1.79 4.76
C ASN A 157 -4.74 -0.71 4.56
N ILE A 158 -4.55 0.54 5.01
CA ILE A 158 -5.52 1.63 4.80
C ILE A 158 -5.91 1.76 3.31
N SER A 159 -7.20 1.96 3.03
CA SER A 159 -7.71 2.01 1.65
C SER A 159 -7.33 3.30 0.93
N ALA A 160 -7.15 3.22 -0.39
CA ALA A 160 -6.93 4.37 -1.25
C ALA A 160 -8.02 5.43 -1.10
N ARG A 161 -9.29 5.04 -0.91
CA ARG A 161 -10.40 5.98 -0.68
C ARG A 161 -10.24 6.74 0.63
N THR A 162 -9.86 6.05 1.71
CA THR A 162 -9.61 6.66 3.02
C THR A 162 -8.48 7.68 2.95
N ILE A 163 -7.40 7.39 2.22
CA ILE A 163 -6.28 8.31 2.02
C ILE A 163 -6.66 9.49 1.11
N ILE A 164 -7.49 9.29 0.08
CA ILE A 164 -8.01 10.39 -0.74
C ILE A 164 -8.87 11.33 0.12
N SER A 165 -9.84 10.81 0.89
CA SER A 165 -10.70 11.63 1.75
C SER A 165 -9.89 12.42 2.80
N LEU A 166 -8.94 11.78 3.48
CA LEU A 166 -8.01 12.47 4.40
C LEU A 166 -7.25 13.61 3.71
N PHE A 167 -6.81 13.40 2.46
CA PHE A 167 -6.11 14.43 1.69
C PHE A 167 -7.04 15.52 1.11
N GLU A 168 -8.35 15.28 1.02
CA GLU A 168 -9.36 16.27 0.67
C GLU A 168 -9.72 17.11 1.92
N GLU A 169 -9.93 16.47 3.06
CA GLU A 169 -10.25 17.06 4.36
C GLU A 169 -9.13 17.99 4.88
N GLU A 170 -7.86 17.55 4.84
CA GLU A 170 -6.69 18.36 5.23
C GLU A 170 -6.29 19.42 4.17
N ASN A 171 -7.01 19.50 3.03
CA ASN A 171 -6.62 20.26 1.83
C ASN A 171 -5.14 20.03 1.43
N TYR A 172 -4.68 18.78 1.52
CA TYR A 172 -3.34 18.39 1.08
C TYR A 172 -3.38 18.07 -0.41
N ASN A 173 -3.15 19.08 -1.25
CA ASN A 173 -3.24 18.98 -2.70
C ASN A 173 -1.90 19.34 -3.39
N LEU A 174 -1.67 18.80 -4.59
CA LEU A 174 -0.41 18.98 -5.33
C LEU A 174 -0.28 20.36 -6.00
N LYS A 175 -1.37 21.12 -6.17
CA LYS A 175 -1.32 22.46 -6.77
C LYS A 175 -0.63 23.42 -5.81
N ASP A 176 -1.08 23.47 -4.56
CA ASP A 176 -0.47 24.33 -3.53
C ASP A 176 1.02 24.02 -3.33
N ILE A 177 1.40 22.73 -3.38
CA ILE A 177 2.80 22.29 -3.19
C ILE A 177 3.69 22.81 -4.33
N ARG A 178 3.22 22.76 -5.59
CA ARG A 178 3.89 23.40 -6.74
C ARG A 178 3.97 24.93 -6.61
N GLN A 179 3.12 25.53 -5.78
CA GLN A 179 3.11 26.96 -5.44
C GLN A 179 3.89 27.27 -4.14
N GLY A 180 4.66 26.31 -3.61
CA GLY A 180 5.54 26.51 -2.45
C GLY A 180 4.97 26.10 -1.08
N LYS A 181 3.76 25.55 -1.01
CA LYS A 181 3.23 25.00 0.27
C LYS A 181 4.07 23.82 0.73
N ALA A 182 4.57 23.88 1.97
CA ALA A 182 5.33 22.80 2.57
C ALA A 182 4.52 21.48 2.60
N VAL A 183 5.19 20.36 2.33
CA VAL A 183 4.58 19.03 2.22
C VAL A 183 4.26 18.48 3.60
N ASP A 184 2.99 18.16 3.86
CA ASP A 184 2.59 17.64 5.16
C ASP A 184 3.13 16.21 5.44
N PRO A 185 3.55 15.89 6.68
CA PRO A 185 4.27 14.66 7.05
C PRO A 185 3.35 13.43 7.17
N VAL A 186 2.53 13.17 6.14
CA VAL A 186 1.61 12.02 6.06
C VAL A 186 2.38 10.77 5.62
N PHE A 187 3.23 10.27 6.51
CA PHE A 187 3.98 9.04 6.29
C PHE A 187 3.03 7.83 6.38
N LEU A 188 2.99 7.01 5.32
CA LEU A 188 2.28 5.72 5.31
C LEU A 188 3.26 4.56 5.48
N SER A 189 2.85 3.52 6.20
CA SER A 189 3.63 2.29 6.36
C SER A 189 3.70 1.47 5.06
N LYS A 190 2.62 1.45 4.28
CA LYS A 190 2.49 0.75 2.98
C LYS A 190 1.76 1.64 1.96
N LEU A 191 1.78 1.24 0.68
CA LEU A 191 0.92 1.86 -0.32
C LEU A 191 -0.58 1.58 -0.03
N PRO A 192 -1.50 2.51 -0.38
CA PRO A 192 -2.92 2.36 -0.05
C PRO A 192 -3.58 1.18 -0.77
N THR A 193 -4.38 0.38 -0.06
CA THR A 193 -5.07 -0.78 -0.66
C THR A 193 -6.13 -0.35 -1.66
N GLY A 194 -6.19 -1.04 -2.81
CA GLY A 194 -7.08 -0.66 -3.89
C GLY A 194 -6.62 0.55 -4.73
N ILE A 195 -5.35 0.98 -4.64
CA ILE A 195 -4.77 1.98 -5.57
C ILE A 195 -4.88 1.54 -7.05
N ALA A 196 -4.78 0.24 -7.30
CA ALA A 196 -5.04 -0.38 -8.60
C ALA A 196 -6.48 -0.16 -9.11
N ASN A 197 -7.44 -0.03 -8.19
CA ASN A 197 -8.87 0.07 -8.46
C ASN A 197 -9.32 1.53 -8.65
N ILE A 198 -8.37 2.47 -8.81
CA ILE A 198 -8.65 3.85 -9.20
C ILE A 198 -8.71 3.89 -10.72
N ASP A 199 -9.93 4.04 -11.26
CA ASP A 199 -10.19 4.01 -12.70
C ASP A 199 -9.42 5.12 -13.44
N ASN A 200 -9.44 6.35 -12.88
CA ASN A 200 -8.71 7.48 -13.47
C ASN A 200 -7.19 7.39 -13.19
N ILE A 201 -6.40 7.13 -14.24
CA ILE A 201 -4.93 7.05 -14.15
C ILE A 201 -4.28 8.35 -13.66
N GLY A 202 -4.85 9.52 -13.96
CA GLY A 202 -4.37 10.82 -13.47
C GLY A 202 -4.54 10.97 -11.96
N ASP A 203 -5.65 10.49 -11.40
CA ASP A 203 -5.88 10.53 -9.95
C ASP A 203 -5.07 9.45 -9.22
N ARG A 204 -4.85 8.29 -9.85
CA ARG A 204 -3.92 7.25 -9.39
C ARG A 204 -2.50 7.80 -9.27
N LYS A 205 -2.03 8.51 -10.31
CA LYS A 205 -0.75 9.25 -10.33
C LYS A 205 -0.66 10.28 -9.20
N LYS A 206 -1.68 11.14 -9.04
CA LYS A 206 -1.74 12.14 -7.96
C LYS A 206 -1.64 11.49 -6.57
N LEU A 207 -2.39 10.42 -6.32
CA LEU A 207 -2.34 9.69 -5.04
C LEU A 207 -0.95 9.09 -4.79
N PHE A 208 -0.34 8.47 -5.80
CA PHE A 208 1.02 7.92 -5.68
C PHE A 208 2.05 9.00 -5.32
N ILE A 209 2.05 10.12 -6.04
CA ILE A 209 2.93 11.26 -5.74
C ILE A 209 2.69 11.78 -4.31
N LYS A 210 1.43 12.02 -3.94
CA LYS A 210 1.03 12.48 -2.59
C LYS A 210 1.55 11.58 -1.45
N VAL A 211 1.63 10.26 -1.67
CA VAL A 211 2.10 9.27 -0.68
C VAL A 211 3.63 9.13 -0.66
N ILE A 212 4.29 9.16 -1.82
CA ILE A 212 5.74 8.95 -1.93
C ILE A 212 6.54 10.22 -1.58
N LEU A 213 6.07 11.40 -2.01
CA LEU A 213 6.78 12.67 -1.82
C LEU A 213 7.24 12.94 -0.37
N PRO A 214 6.37 12.93 0.67
CA PRO A 214 6.81 13.21 2.04
C PRO A 214 7.84 12.20 2.56
N LEU A 215 7.77 10.93 2.14
CA LEU A 215 8.73 9.89 2.52
C LEU A 215 10.09 10.08 1.82
N VAL A 216 10.09 10.57 0.58
CA VAL A 216 11.31 10.91 -0.15
C VAL A 216 11.96 12.16 0.45
N ILE A 217 11.21 13.20 0.80
CA ILE A 217 11.77 14.37 1.48
C ILE A 217 12.32 13.97 2.86
N TYR A 218 11.61 13.18 3.65
CA TYR A 218 12.09 12.71 4.97
C TYR A 218 13.45 11.98 4.89
N GLU A 219 13.61 11.03 3.95
CA GLU A 219 14.90 10.36 3.76
C GLU A 219 15.95 11.23 3.03
N ASN A 220 15.59 12.42 2.51
CA ASN A 220 16.58 13.42 2.05
C ASN A 220 17.04 14.28 3.22
N ASN A 221 16.12 14.76 4.07
CA ASN A 221 16.44 15.54 5.26
C ASN A 221 17.45 14.81 6.15
N LYS A 222 17.27 13.51 6.39
CA LYS A 222 18.27 12.69 7.11
C LYS A 222 19.67 12.68 6.49
N ILE A 223 19.77 12.75 5.15
CA ILE A 223 21.07 12.80 4.45
C ILE A 223 21.65 14.22 4.55
N LEU A 224 20.82 15.27 4.55
CA LEU A 224 21.24 16.65 4.77
C LEU A 224 21.66 16.90 6.23
N GLU A 225 20.98 16.30 7.21
CA GLU A 225 21.36 16.27 8.62
C GLU A 225 22.77 15.65 8.78
N ASP A 226 22.97 14.43 8.24
CA ASP A 226 24.29 13.78 8.21
C ASP A 226 25.35 14.66 7.51
N ARG A 227 25.01 15.23 6.34
CA ARG A 227 25.93 16.03 5.51
C ARG A 227 26.34 17.34 6.19
N ASN A 228 25.41 18.01 6.86
CA ASN A 228 25.66 19.27 7.55
C ASN A 228 26.58 19.03 8.75
N TYR A 229 26.37 17.94 9.50
CA TYR A 229 27.26 17.53 10.58
C TYR A 229 28.65 17.15 10.04
N LEU A 230 28.74 16.36 8.95
CA LEU A 230 30.02 16.09 8.28
C LEU A 230 30.75 17.38 7.87
N ASN A 231 30.02 18.37 7.32
CA ASN A 231 30.59 19.67 6.91
C ASN A 231 31.00 20.56 8.08
N GLN A 232 30.41 20.39 9.26
CA GLN A 232 30.84 21.03 10.51
C GLN A 232 32.17 20.43 10.95
N ILE A 233 32.18 19.11 11.24
CA ILE A 233 33.33 18.42 11.80
C ILE A 233 34.54 18.39 10.86
N SER A 234 34.31 18.46 9.53
CA SER A 234 35.37 18.63 8.53
C SER A 234 36.13 19.97 8.60
N ARG A 235 35.75 20.90 9.49
CA ARG A 235 36.40 22.21 9.69
C ARG A 235 37.07 22.33 11.05
N GLU A 236 36.87 21.36 11.93
CA GLU A 236 37.39 21.38 13.30
C GLU A 236 38.84 20.89 13.32
N LYS A 237 39.67 21.43 14.23
CA LYS A 237 41.11 21.11 14.30
C LYS A 237 41.37 19.69 14.83
N SER A 238 40.41 19.13 15.56
CA SER A 238 40.48 17.85 16.26
C SER A 238 39.06 17.37 16.55
N LEU A 239 38.76 16.11 16.26
CA LEU A 239 37.45 15.52 16.53
C LEU A 239 37.38 14.97 17.96
N SER A 240 36.21 14.99 18.58
CA SER A 240 35.95 14.18 19.78
C SER A 240 35.90 12.69 19.45
N GLU A 241 35.95 11.84 20.49
CA GLU A 241 35.71 10.40 20.35
C GLU A 241 34.34 10.11 19.71
N GLN A 242 33.30 10.86 20.09
CA GLN A 242 31.93 10.68 19.60
C GLN A 242 31.82 11.00 18.11
N GLU A 243 32.49 12.07 17.66
CA GLU A 243 32.58 12.47 16.25
C GLU A 243 33.41 11.49 15.44
N THR A 244 34.51 10.99 16.00
CA THR A 244 35.33 9.95 15.40
C THR A 244 34.50 8.68 15.19
N VAL A 245 33.82 8.18 16.21
CA VAL A 245 32.93 6.99 16.12
C VAL A 245 31.76 7.21 15.16
N TRP A 246 31.19 8.42 15.10
CA TRP A 246 30.16 8.76 14.11
C TRP A 246 30.71 8.74 12.68
N LEU A 247 31.88 9.35 12.45
CA LEU A 247 32.51 9.46 11.15
C LEU A 247 32.94 8.09 10.61
N ASP A 248 33.53 7.25 11.47
CA ASP A 248 33.90 5.88 11.17
C ASP A 248 32.70 5.02 10.74
N LYS A 249 31.58 5.20 11.45
CA LYS A 249 30.28 4.61 11.10
C LYS A 249 29.76 5.13 9.76
N LYS A 250 30.03 6.38 9.37
CA LYS A 250 29.65 6.93 8.05
C LYS A 250 30.54 6.46 6.92
N PHE A 251 31.86 6.32 7.11
CA PHE A 251 32.75 5.64 6.16
C PHE A 251 32.23 4.22 5.86
N LYS A 252 31.97 3.45 6.92
CA LYS A 252 31.37 2.09 6.85
C LYS A 252 29.97 2.09 6.23
N GLU A 253 29.13 3.08 6.54
CA GLU A 253 27.77 3.19 5.99
C GLU A 253 27.76 3.45 4.47
N TYR A 254 28.63 4.35 3.99
CA TYR A 254 28.71 4.76 2.58
C TYR A 254 29.73 3.96 1.73
N LYS A 255 30.39 2.97 2.32
CA LYS A 255 31.44 2.12 1.69
C LYS A 255 32.64 2.92 1.17
N VAL A 256 33.06 3.92 1.94
CA VAL A 256 34.19 4.81 1.61
C VAL A 256 35.36 4.44 2.52
N ASN A 257 36.60 4.53 2.01
CA ASN A 257 37.78 4.25 2.83
C ASN A 257 37.90 5.31 3.94
N THR A 258 38.41 4.91 5.10
CA THR A 258 38.76 5.86 6.17
C THR A 258 39.67 6.97 5.62
N SER A 259 39.45 8.19 6.09
CA SER A 259 40.11 9.44 5.65
C SER A 259 39.69 10.01 4.27
N GLU A 260 38.93 9.30 3.42
CA GLU A 260 38.45 9.86 2.14
C GLU A 260 37.22 10.79 2.31
N ILE A 261 37.37 11.88 3.06
CA ILE A 261 36.30 12.83 3.41
C ILE A 261 35.56 13.37 2.17
N GLU A 262 36.26 13.67 1.09
CA GLU A 262 35.62 14.21 -0.12
C GLU A 262 34.84 13.15 -0.93
N GLU A 263 35.23 11.88 -0.89
CA GLU A 263 34.39 10.80 -1.43
C GLU A 263 33.18 10.55 -0.54
N LEU A 264 33.34 10.63 0.79
CA LEU A 264 32.21 10.58 1.72
C LEU A 264 31.21 11.73 1.44
N LYS A 265 31.69 12.96 1.22
CA LYS A 265 30.85 14.10 0.80
C LYS A 265 30.21 13.90 -0.58
N LYS A 266 30.88 13.30 -1.58
CA LYS A 266 30.25 12.98 -2.89
C LYS A 266 29.13 11.94 -2.76
N ARG A 267 29.24 11.00 -1.83
CA ARG A 267 28.24 9.94 -1.57
C ARG A 267 27.10 10.40 -0.66
N MET A 268 27.40 11.16 0.39
CA MET A 268 26.45 11.67 1.40
C MET A 268 25.69 12.91 0.88
N ASP A 269 24.88 12.72 -0.15
CA ASP A 269 24.05 13.77 -0.74
C ASP A 269 22.70 13.21 -1.22
N VAL A 270 21.73 14.10 -1.44
CA VAL A 270 20.32 13.78 -1.67
C VAL A 270 20.07 13.11 -3.03
N ILE A 271 18.92 12.45 -3.15
CA ILE A 271 18.37 12.04 -4.45
C ILE A 271 17.16 12.94 -4.75
N PRO A 272 17.12 13.64 -5.90
CA PRO A 272 16.02 14.57 -6.22
C PRO A 272 14.66 13.88 -6.12
N PRO A 273 13.67 14.49 -5.41
CA PRO A 273 12.29 14.02 -5.36
C PRO A 273 11.70 13.59 -6.71
N SER A 274 11.94 14.36 -7.77
CA SER A 274 11.45 14.09 -9.13
C SER A 274 11.93 12.74 -9.66
N LEU A 275 13.23 12.48 -9.52
CA LEU A 275 13.88 11.25 -9.96
C LEU A 275 13.48 10.03 -9.13
N ALA A 276 13.43 10.20 -7.81
CA ALA A 276 13.00 9.15 -6.88
C ALA A 276 11.53 8.75 -7.08
N ILE A 277 10.65 9.71 -7.37
CA ILE A 277 9.24 9.47 -7.71
C ILE A 277 9.12 8.86 -9.11
N ALA A 278 9.91 9.31 -10.10
CA ALA A 278 9.89 8.77 -11.46
C ALA A 278 10.32 7.30 -11.51
N GLN A 279 11.44 6.94 -10.86
CA GLN A 279 11.85 5.54 -10.74
C GLN A 279 10.81 4.73 -9.97
N ALA A 280 10.31 5.24 -8.83
CA ALA A 280 9.28 4.52 -8.08
C ALA A 280 8.00 4.31 -8.91
N ALA A 281 7.59 5.28 -9.72
CA ALA A 281 6.45 5.18 -10.62
C ALA A 281 6.67 4.15 -11.73
N TYR A 282 7.89 4.09 -12.29
CA TYR A 282 8.27 3.14 -13.34
C TYR A 282 8.31 1.70 -12.81
N GLU A 283 9.15 1.42 -11.81
CA GLU A 283 9.37 0.06 -11.25
C GLU A 283 8.11 -0.57 -10.64
N THR A 284 7.07 0.23 -10.40
CA THR A 284 5.84 -0.22 -9.74
C THR A 284 4.56 0.02 -10.54
N GLY A 285 4.63 0.60 -11.74
CA GLY A 285 3.45 1.01 -12.51
C GLY A 285 2.53 1.93 -11.71
N TRP A 286 3.07 3.00 -11.10
CA TRP A 286 2.37 3.95 -10.21
C TRP A 286 1.83 3.34 -8.91
N GLY A 287 2.65 2.51 -8.26
CA GLY A 287 2.36 1.88 -6.97
C GLY A 287 1.44 0.67 -7.06
N THR A 288 1.20 0.17 -8.26
CA THR A 288 0.18 -0.85 -8.52
C THR A 288 0.74 -2.28 -8.53
N SER A 289 2.06 -2.44 -8.75
CA SER A 289 2.79 -3.71 -8.84
C SER A 289 2.72 -4.61 -7.60
N ARG A 290 2.87 -5.93 -7.86
CA ARG A 290 3.01 -7.02 -6.89
C ARG A 290 4.06 -6.73 -5.82
N PHE A 291 5.27 -6.36 -6.22
CA PHE A 291 6.37 -6.16 -5.28
C PHE A 291 6.16 -4.90 -4.41
N ALA A 292 5.52 -3.88 -4.99
CA ALA A 292 5.23 -2.59 -4.36
C ALA A 292 4.15 -2.66 -3.27
N MET A 293 3.04 -3.36 -3.53
CA MET A 293 1.90 -3.42 -2.60
C MET A 293 2.14 -4.29 -1.36
N GLU A 294 3.27 -4.99 -1.29
CA GLU A 294 3.36 -6.25 -0.52
C GLU A 294 4.70 -6.48 0.16
N GLY A 295 5.75 -6.54 -0.66
CA GLY A 295 7.13 -6.40 -0.22
C GLY A 295 7.49 -4.94 0.00
N ASN A 296 6.56 -3.99 -0.15
CA ASN A 296 6.81 -2.54 -0.11
C ASN A 296 7.96 -2.11 -1.05
N SER A 297 8.24 -2.89 -2.10
CA SER A 297 9.42 -2.77 -2.93
C SER A 297 9.13 -1.80 -4.06
N LEU A 298 9.61 -0.57 -3.88
CA LEU A 298 9.31 0.53 -4.78
C LEU A 298 10.27 0.67 -5.96
N TYR A 299 11.37 -0.10 -5.98
CA TYR A 299 12.55 0.20 -6.80
C TYR A 299 13.19 -1.02 -7.50
N GLY A 300 12.45 -2.12 -7.67
CA GLY A 300 12.88 -3.29 -8.48
C GLY A 300 14.08 -4.11 -7.95
N ALA A 301 14.67 -3.73 -6.81
CA ALA A 301 15.94 -4.29 -6.34
C ALA A 301 15.92 -5.83 -6.16
N ARG A 302 16.82 -6.54 -6.86
CA ARG A 302 16.98 -7.99 -6.76
C ARG A 302 17.82 -8.41 -5.54
N THR A 303 17.59 -9.60 -5.01
CA THR A 303 18.40 -10.26 -3.96
C THR A 303 18.54 -11.75 -4.25
N TRP A 304 19.73 -12.31 -4.05
CA TRP A 304 20.01 -13.75 -4.17
C TRP A 304 19.92 -14.49 -2.83
N LYS A 305 19.75 -13.76 -1.71
CA LYS A 305 19.53 -14.39 -0.40
C LYS A 305 18.06 -14.81 -0.27
N LYS A 306 17.81 -16.11 -0.40
CA LYS A 306 16.51 -16.79 -0.25
C LYS A 306 15.75 -16.30 0.99
N GLY A 307 14.45 -16.05 0.84
CA GLY A 307 13.57 -15.58 1.92
C GLY A 307 13.83 -14.12 2.36
N LYS A 308 14.30 -13.25 1.45
CA LYS A 308 14.43 -11.80 1.68
C LYS A 308 13.63 -10.96 0.71
N GLY A 309 13.24 -11.51 -0.43
CA GLY A 309 12.35 -10.90 -1.38
C GLY A 309 11.03 -11.65 -1.55
N ILE A 310 10.40 -11.37 -2.67
CA ILE A 310 9.28 -12.10 -3.24
C ILE A 310 9.78 -12.71 -4.55
N VAL A 311 9.58 -14.02 -4.74
CA VAL A 311 9.89 -14.69 -6.00
C VAL A 311 8.97 -14.14 -7.10
N PRO A 312 9.48 -13.63 -8.24
CA PRO A 312 8.66 -13.32 -9.42
C PRO A 312 8.00 -14.59 -9.95
N ASN A 313 6.80 -14.46 -10.53
CA ASN A 313 6.08 -15.62 -11.06
C ASN A 313 6.80 -16.20 -12.27
N ASP A 314 7.26 -15.31 -13.15
CA ASP A 314 7.78 -15.57 -14.49
C ASP A 314 9.31 -15.77 -14.48
N ARG A 315 9.84 -16.14 -13.31
CA ARG A 315 11.26 -16.36 -13.07
C ARG A 315 11.62 -17.80 -13.46
N GLY A 316 12.26 -17.97 -14.61
CA GLY A 316 12.75 -19.27 -15.09
C GLY A 316 13.58 -20.03 -14.06
N GLU A 317 13.50 -21.36 -14.07
CA GLU A 317 13.85 -22.23 -12.93
C GLU A 317 15.30 -22.07 -12.44
N GLU A 318 16.24 -21.83 -13.37
CA GLU A 318 17.65 -21.60 -13.06
C GLU A 318 17.93 -20.27 -12.33
N GLN A 319 17.07 -19.27 -12.50
CA GLN A 319 17.27 -17.95 -11.92
C GLN A 319 16.94 -18.00 -10.42
N LYS A 320 17.95 -17.77 -9.57
CA LYS A 320 17.83 -17.94 -8.11
C LYS A 320 17.52 -16.63 -7.35
N PHE A 321 17.19 -15.53 -8.04
CA PHE A 321 16.91 -14.24 -7.40
C PHE A 321 15.45 -14.07 -6.93
N GLU A 322 15.24 -13.14 -6.00
CA GLU A 322 13.95 -12.65 -5.50
C GLU A 322 13.94 -11.11 -5.61
N VAL A 323 12.76 -10.47 -5.69
CA VAL A 323 12.65 -8.99 -5.59
C VAL A 323 12.57 -8.59 -4.12
N LEU A 324 13.59 -7.87 -3.62
CA LEU A 324 13.83 -7.55 -2.21
C LEU A 324 12.60 -6.94 -1.53
N SER A 325 12.30 -7.40 -0.32
CA SER A 325 11.11 -7.00 0.44
C SER A 325 11.46 -6.23 1.72
N PHE A 326 10.54 -5.36 2.13
CA PHE A 326 10.71 -4.36 3.18
C PHE A 326 9.47 -4.34 4.08
N LYS A 327 9.66 -4.07 5.39
CA LYS A 327 8.56 -3.97 6.36
C LYS A 327 7.64 -2.77 6.06
N ILE A 328 8.21 -1.66 5.59
CA ILE A 328 7.51 -0.42 5.24
C ILE A 328 8.11 0.22 3.97
N ILE A 329 7.32 0.99 3.22
CA ILE A 329 7.77 1.66 1.97
C ILE A 329 8.95 2.62 2.19
N ARG A 330 9.00 3.31 3.34
CA ARG A 330 10.14 4.17 3.69
C ARG A 330 11.48 3.44 3.70
N ALA A 331 11.51 2.16 4.09
CA ALA A 331 12.73 1.36 4.08
C ALA A 331 13.19 1.01 2.66
N SER A 332 12.26 0.87 1.70
CA SER A 332 12.60 0.70 0.28
C SER A 332 13.22 1.98 -0.30
N ILE A 333 12.63 3.16 0.01
CA ILE A 333 13.20 4.47 -0.34
C ILE A 333 14.61 4.64 0.24
N SER A 334 14.80 4.35 1.53
CA SER A 334 16.12 4.45 2.18
C SER A 334 17.15 3.51 1.51
N SER A 335 16.75 2.27 1.18
CA SER A 335 17.60 1.29 0.49
C SER A 335 17.95 1.71 -0.95
N TYR A 336 17.02 2.30 -1.68
CA TYR A 336 17.22 2.83 -3.03
C TYR A 336 18.20 4.01 -3.03
N LYS A 337 18.04 4.97 -2.12
CA LYS A 337 18.98 6.09 -1.98
C LYS A 337 20.38 5.59 -1.61
N LYS A 338 20.49 4.61 -0.71
CA LYS A 338 21.75 3.96 -0.39
C LYS A 338 22.38 3.26 -1.60
N ASN A 339 21.59 2.66 -2.49
CA ASN A 339 22.09 2.06 -3.73
C ASN A 339 22.77 3.12 -4.62
N LEU A 340 22.07 4.19 -4.97
CA LEU A 340 22.63 5.28 -5.80
C LEU A 340 23.84 5.97 -5.12
N ASN A 341 23.77 6.17 -3.81
CA ASN A 341 24.84 6.79 -3.03
C ASN A 341 26.08 5.90 -2.82
N THR A 342 26.02 4.56 -3.00
CA THR A 342 27.15 3.67 -2.65
C THR A 342 27.57 2.64 -3.70
N HIS A 343 26.75 2.32 -4.71
CA HIS A 343 27.11 1.31 -5.70
C HIS A 343 28.00 1.90 -6.81
N GLN A 344 28.98 1.12 -7.29
CA GLN A 344 30.01 1.62 -8.23
C GLN A 344 29.42 2.03 -9.58
N SER A 345 28.35 1.38 -10.03
CA SER A 345 27.63 1.74 -11.28
C SER A 345 27.20 3.20 -11.36
N TYR A 346 26.97 3.87 -10.22
CA TYR A 346 26.46 5.25 -10.14
C TYR A 346 27.55 6.28 -9.81
N ASN A 347 28.83 5.99 -10.10
CA ASN A 347 29.92 6.94 -9.88
C ASN A 347 29.70 8.25 -10.67
N GLU A 348 29.36 8.14 -11.96
CA GLU A 348 29.13 9.31 -12.83
C GLU A 348 27.88 10.11 -12.40
N PHE A 349 26.83 9.44 -11.93
CA PHE A 349 25.68 10.08 -11.29
C PHE A 349 26.11 10.94 -10.08
N ARG A 350 26.97 10.41 -9.20
CA ARG A 350 27.46 11.13 -8.02
C ARG A 350 28.39 12.29 -8.38
N LYS A 351 29.26 12.12 -9.39
CA LYS A 351 30.10 13.21 -9.93
C LYS A 351 29.24 14.34 -10.49
N ALA A 352 28.29 14.04 -11.38
CA ALA A 352 27.40 15.03 -11.97
C ALA A 352 26.56 15.76 -10.91
N ARG A 353 26.05 15.04 -9.90
CA ARG A 353 25.35 15.63 -8.75
C ARG A 353 26.24 16.57 -7.93
N ALA A 354 27.49 16.17 -7.68
CA ALA A 354 28.45 17.00 -6.94
C ALA A 354 28.81 18.28 -7.71
N ILE A 355 28.95 18.20 -9.04
CA ILE A 355 29.14 19.36 -9.94
C ILE A 355 27.93 20.31 -9.84
N GLN A 356 26.70 19.80 -10.05
CA GLN A 356 25.47 20.59 -9.89
C GLN A 356 25.37 21.27 -8.51
N ARG A 357 25.67 20.55 -7.42
CA ARG A 357 25.65 21.11 -6.06
C ARG A 357 26.74 22.17 -5.84
N LYS A 358 27.92 22.04 -6.45
CA LYS A 358 29.00 23.04 -6.37
C LYS A 358 28.65 24.31 -7.15
N GLU A 359 28.12 24.17 -8.37
CA GLU A 359 27.98 25.28 -9.33
C GLU A 359 26.60 25.95 -9.28
N LYS A 360 25.54 25.16 -9.10
CA LYS A 360 24.14 25.61 -9.18
C LYS A 360 23.46 25.70 -7.80
N ASN A 361 24.15 25.28 -6.71
CA ASN A 361 23.65 25.07 -5.34
C ASN A 361 22.38 24.17 -5.22
N ARG A 362 22.00 23.46 -6.29
CA ARG A 362 20.82 22.60 -6.37
C ARG A 362 21.08 21.42 -7.30
N VAL A 363 20.24 20.40 -7.24
CA VAL A 363 20.45 19.12 -7.94
C VAL A 363 19.20 18.71 -8.70
N PHE A 364 19.35 18.37 -9.98
CA PHE A 364 18.24 18.35 -10.94
C PHE A 364 17.94 16.91 -11.34
N GLY A 365 16.78 16.38 -10.94
CA GLY A 365 16.46 14.97 -11.24
C GLY A 365 16.35 14.65 -12.73
N LEU A 366 15.89 15.61 -13.55
CA LEU A 366 15.79 15.45 -15.00
C LEU A 366 17.18 15.34 -15.66
N GLU A 367 18.12 16.23 -15.33
CA GLU A 367 19.52 16.15 -15.79
C GLU A 367 20.17 14.84 -15.30
N LEU A 368 20.05 14.53 -14.00
CA LEU A 368 20.73 13.39 -13.38
C LEU A 368 20.20 12.02 -13.83
N SER A 369 18.97 11.95 -14.36
CA SER A 369 18.38 10.71 -14.90
C SER A 369 19.26 10.02 -15.95
N GLN A 370 20.09 10.77 -16.70
CA GLN A 370 20.91 10.22 -17.78
C GLN A 370 22.05 9.31 -17.31
N TYR A 371 22.44 9.40 -16.04
CA TYR A 371 23.47 8.55 -15.44
C TYR A 371 22.92 7.25 -14.83
N LEU A 372 21.66 6.90 -15.13
CA LEU A 372 20.97 5.71 -14.64
C LEU A 372 20.83 4.58 -15.68
N ASN A 373 21.54 4.66 -16.81
CA ASN A 373 21.55 3.57 -17.80
C ASN A 373 21.94 2.20 -17.19
N LYS A 374 22.82 2.19 -16.17
CA LYS A 374 23.22 0.97 -15.43
C LYS A 374 22.22 0.52 -14.35
N TYR A 375 21.04 1.13 -14.26
CA TYR A 375 19.97 0.72 -13.33
C TYR A 375 19.11 -0.42 -13.89
N SER A 376 18.97 -0.51 -15.22
CA SER A 376 18.07 -1.44 -15.89
C SER A 376 18.71 -2.05 -17.14
N GLU A 377 18.36 -3.30 -17.45
CA GLU A 377 18.90 -4.07 -18.58
C GLU A 377 18.62 -3.41 -19.94
N ILE A 378 17.56 -2.60 -20.05
CA ILE A 378 17.21 -1.83 -21.27
C ILE A 378 17.99 -0.49 -21.43
N GLY A 379 18.98 -0.23 -20.57
CA GLY A 379 20.00 0.81 -20.78
C GLY A 379 19.46 2.23 -21.05
N GLY A 380 19.74 2.76 -22.25
CA GLY A 380 19.31 4.11 -22.65
C GLY A 380 17.78 4.27 -22.76
N VAL A 381 17.05 3.20 -23.05
CA VAL A 381 15.57 3.24 -23.13
C VAL A 381 14.96 3.49 -21.75
N TYR A 382 15.60 2.99 -20.68
CA TYR A 382 15.21 3.29 -19.29
C TYR A 382 15.31 4.79 -19.01
N VAL A 383 16.43 5.42 -19.39
CA VAL A 383 16.66 6.86 -19.22
C VAL A 383 15.59 7.69 -19.93
N GLN A 384 15.27 7.37 -21.20
CA GLN A 384 14.22 8.08 -21.95
C GLN A 384 12.84 7.92 -21.29
N ARG A 385 12.50 6.72 -20.82
CA ARG A 385 11.25 6.44 -20.08
C ARG A 385 11.18 7.22 -18.76
N LEU A 386 12.29 7.37 -18.04
CA LEU A 386 12.35 8.22 -16.83
C LEU A 386 12.19 9.71 -17.15
N LYS A 387 12.89 10.25 -18.15
CA LYS A 387 12.75 11.67 -18.55
C LYS A 387 11.29 11.99 -18.89
N LYS A 388 10.66 11.17 -19.73
CA LYS A 388 9.24 11.27 -20.08
C LYS A 388 8.31 11.22 -18.86
N ILE A 389 8.60 10.39 -17.85
CA ILE A 389 7.82 10.36 -16.59
C ILE A 389 8.02 11.63 -15.75
N ILE A 390 9.24 12.18 -15.69
CA ILE A 390 9.51 13.45 -14.99
C ILE A 390 8.76 14.60 -15.67
N GLU A 391 8.86 14.70 -17.00
CA GLU A 391 8.27 15.77 -17.82
C GLU A 391 6.72 15.70 -17.82
N GLN A 392 6.12 14.56 -18.19
CA GLN A 392 4.66 14.41 -18.33
C GLN A 392 3.86 14.54 -17.02
N ASN A 393 4.54 14.59 -15.87
CA ASN A 393 3.90 14.75 -14.57
C ASN A 393 4.49 15.94 -13.78
N SER A 394 5.32 16.76 -14.45
CA SER A 394 6.02 17.93 -13.93
C SER A 394 6.71 17.64 -12.59
N LEU A 395 7.44 16.53 -12.49
CA LEU A 395 7.95 16.08 -11.18
C LEU A 395 9.07 16.97 -10.62
N THR A 396 9.74 17.75 -11.48
CA THR A 396 10.76 18.75 -11.13
C THR A 396 10.29 19.79 -10.13
N ASP A 397 9.02 20.19 -10.16
CA ASP A 397 8.43 21.17 -9.26
C ASP A 397 8.50 20.72 -7.79
N PHE A 398 8.70 19.41 -7.55
CA PHE A 398 8.85 18.83 -6.23
C PHE A 398 10.31 18.73 -5.76
N ASP A 399 11.31 19.08 -6.58
CA ASP A 399 12.72 18.84 -6.21
C ASP A 399 13.20 19.67 -5.02
N GLU A 400 12.69 20.91 -4.88
CA GLU A 400 12.95 21.81 -3.75
C GLU A 400 11.84 21.77 -2.68
N SER A 401 10.94 20.79 -2.71
CA SER A 401 9.84 20.68 -1.73
C SER A 401 10.34 20.33 -0.32
N VAL A 402 10.02 21.17 0.65
CA VAL A 402 10.33 20.97 2.08
C VAL A 402 9.17 20.30 2.84
N LEU A 403 9.48 19.59 3.93
CA LEU A 403 8.47 19.06 4.85
C LEU A 403 7.95 20.15 5.79
N SER A 404 6.63 20.14 6.00
CA SER A 404 5.90 20.95 6.98
C SER A 404 6.32 20.60 8.40
N GLN A 405 6.69 21.61 9.20
CA GLN A 405 7.06 21.43 10.63
C GLN A 405 5.84 21.24 11.56
N LYS A 406 4.61 21.24 11.02
CA LYS A 406 3.40 21.04 11.81
C LYS A 406 3.43 19.68 12.52
N LYS A 407 3.37 19.70 13.86
CA LYS A 407 2.90 18.54 14.63
C LYS A 407 1.45 18.25 14.17
N LYS A 408 1.15 16.97 13.90
CA LYS A 408 -0.13 16.53 13.30
C LYS A 408 -1.36 17.08 14.06
N PRO A 409 -2.51 17.27 13.37
CA PRO A 409 -3.80 17.25 14.04
C PRO A 409 -3.99 15.91 14.78
N ASN A 410 -4.70 15.95 15.90
CA ASN A 410 -4.99 14.77 16.72
C ASN A 410 -6.10 13.93 16.08
N ILE A 411 -5.73 13.04 15.16
CA ILE A 411 -6.59 11.93 14.75
C ILE A 411 -6.58 10.89 15.90
N VAL A 412 -7.73 10.79 16.57
CA VAL A 412 -8.01 9.86 17.68
C VAL A 412 -8.31 8.46 17.15
#